data_AF-I8QNV6-F1
#
_entry.id   AF-I8QNV6-F1
#
_cell.length_a   1.000
_cell.length_b   1.000
_cell.length_c   1.000
_cell.angle_alpha   90.00
_cell.angle_beta   90.00
_cell.angle_gamma   90.00
#
_symmetry.space_group_name_H-M   'P 1'
#
loop_
_entity.id
_entity.type
_entity.pdbx_description
1 polymer ?
#
loop_
_entity_poly.entity_id
_entity_poly.type
_entity_poly.pdbx_seq_one_letter_code
_entity_poly.pdbx_strand_id
1 'polypeptide(L)'
;MVTTVVRPETGATIKPGPTVTVPPELEVPDDQPAGFAEGSGLNAPFLADQLSAFIAHERMGVNLLRTVHARTDNPALRSRYADLEDETLDAVAVWEQLIVALGGNPQYASPAGRAIEGLDSKIIESFLLSGSSDPMTFEQAGLQAFLTGANQCVANATLLAAFAEEADDGPAKQEMTATAGMLLAAARFHADRATQMLRTTAVTQARHPVAQKIGQAAEKVVDKVRGAVSSG
;
A
#
# COMPACT_ATOMS: atom_id res chain seq x y z
N MET A 1 -6.34 11.91 -24.28
CA MET A 1 -6.48 10.44 -24.35
C MET A 1 -5.09 9.88 -24.17
N VAL A 2 -4.86 9.23 -23.03
CA VAL A 2 -3.53 8.95 -22.46
C VAL A 2 -2.84 7.87 -23.27
N THR A 3 -1.52 7.89 -23.45
CA THR A 3 -0.80 6.63 -23.71
C THR A 3 0.71 6.75 -23.49
N THR A 4 1.18 6.07 -22.45
CA THR A 4 2.53 5.49 -22.33
C THR A 4 2.64 4.20 -23.17
N VAL A 5 2.10 4.22 -24.38
CA VAL A 5 2.09 3.08 -25.32
C VAL A 5 2.73 3.54 -26.62
N VAL A 6 3.58 2.69 -27.18
CA VAL A 6 4.30 2.97 -28.43
C VAL A 6 3.31 3.02 -29.59
N ARG A 7 3.23 4.18 -30.26
CA ARG A 7 2.27 4.47 -31.35
C ARG A 7 2.98 4.76 -32.68
N PRO A 8 2.85 3.89 -33.70
CA PRO A 8 3.56 4.00 -34.97
C PRO A 8 3.35 5.32 -35.71
N GLU A 9 2.14 5.86 -35.66
CA GLU A 9 1.72 7.13 -36.28
C GLU A 9 2.42 8.38 -35.73
N THR A 10 3.19 8.25 -34.63
CA THR A 10 4.00 9.33 -34.03
C THR A 10 5.50 9.20 -34.29
N GLY A 11 5.93 8.14 -34.97
CA GLY A 11 7.36 7.80 -35.11
C GLY A 11 7.99 7.19 -33.85
N ALA A 12 7.19 6.86 -32.83
CA ALA A 12 7.66 6.19 -31.63
C ALA A 12 8.00 4.72 -31.91
N THR A 13 9.19 4.28 -31.51
CA THR A 13 9.65 2.89 -31.59
C THR A 13 9.93 2.33 -30.21
N ILE A 14 9.60 1.05 -29.96
CA ILE A 14 9.96 0.31 -28.73
C ILE A 14 11.17 -0.57 -28.97
N LYS A 15 12.11 -0.59 -28.02
CA LYS A 15 13.16 -1.61 -27.96
C LYS A 15 12.56 -2.86 -27.29
N PRO A 16 12.67 -4.07 -27.86
CA PRO A 16 12.24 -5.29 -27.17
C PRO A 16 13.07 -5.48 -25.89
N GLY A 17 12.44 -5.93 -24.80
CA GLY A 17 13.11 -6.09 -23.51
C GLY A 17 12.76 -7.40 -22.80
N PRO A 18 13.70 -8.34 -22.64
CA PRO A 18 13.82 -9.13 -21.42
C PRO A 18 14.41 -8.21 -20.36
N THR A 19 13.60 -7.72 -19.42
CA THR A 19 13.92 -6.48 -18.69
C THR A 19 14.17 -6.70 -17.20
N VAL A 20 14.84 -7.78 -16.82
CA VAL A 20 15.57 -7.83 -15.54
C VAL A 20 16.80 -8.72 -15.76
N THR A 21 18.00 -8.14 -15.73
CA THR A 21 19.21 -8.96 -15.55
C THR A 21 19.30 -9.22 -14.05
N VAL A 22 18.80 -10.38 -13.63
CA VAL A 22 18.94 -10.84 -12.24
C VAL A 22 20.32 -11.48 -12.13
N PRO A 23 21.16 -11.11 -11.15
CA PRO A 23 22.36 -11.89 -10.83
C PRO A 23 21.97 -13.36 -10.62
N PRO A 24 22.70 -14.36 -11.17
CA PRO A 24 22.30 -15.76 -11.07
C PRO A 24 22.01 -16.24 -9.65
N GLU A 25 22.68 -15.67 -8.65
CA GLU A 25 22.47 -15.95 -7.22
C GLU A 25 21.16 -15.40 -6.64
N LEU A 26 20.49 -14.48 -7.34
CA LEU A 26 19.18 -13.90 -6.98
C LEU A 26 18.05 -14.42 -7.88
N GLU A 27 18.38 -15.25 -8.87
CA GLU A 27 17.40 -15.87 -9.77
C GLU A 27 16.65 -16.99 -9.04
N VAL A 28 15.33 -16.92 -9.07
CA VAL A 28 14.44 -17.98 -8.60
C VAL A 28 14.02 -18.78 -9.83
N PRO A 29 14.49 -20.03 -9.99
CA PRO A 29 14.10 -20.85 -11.13
C PRO A 29 12.63 -21.28 -11.03
N ASP A 30 12.00 -21.49 -12.18
CA ASP A 30 10.55 -21.76 -12.29
C ASP A 30 10.08 -23.01 -11.52
N ASP A 31 10.99 -23.93 -11.17
CA ASP A 31 10.72 -25.14 -10.40
C ASP A 31 10.85 -24.95 -8.88
N GLN A 32 11.47 -23.87 -8.41
CA GLN A 32 11.71 -23.61 -6.99
C GLN A 32 10.42 -23.38 -6.17
N PRO A 33 9.33 -22.77 -6.71
CA PRO A 33 8.06 -22.69 -6.00
C PRO A 33 7.30 -24.01 -5.92
N ALA A 34 7.76 -25.12 -6.51
CA ALA A 34 6.99 -26.37 -6.54
C ALA A 34 6.74 -26.98 -5.14
N GLY A 35 7.60 -26.68 -4.16
CA GLY A 35 7.41 -27.07 -2.76
C GLY A 35 6.55 -26.10 -1.94
N PHE A 36 6.11 -24.98 -2.53
CA PHE A 36 5.30 -24.00 -1.82
C PHE A 36 3.89 -24.53 -1.53
N ALA A 37 3.44 -24.45 -0.28
CA ALA A 37 2.16 -25.00 0.18
C ALA A 37 1.98 -26.48 -0.22
N GLU A 38 3.01 -27.30 -0.06
CA GLU A 38 3.00 -28.72 -0.43
C GLU A 38 1.78 -29.45 0.15
N GLY A 39 1.14 -30.27 -0.68
CA GLY A 39 -0.04 -31.05 -0.29
C GLY A 39 -1.34 -30.26 -0.17
N SER A 40 -1.37 -28.97 -0.54
CA SER A 40 -2.58 -28.14 -0.53
C SER A 40 -3.51 -28.35 -1.74
N GLY A 41 -3.06 -29.03 -2.79
CA GLY A 41 -3.79 -29.15 -4.06
C GLY A 41 -3.83 -27.86 -4.89
N LEU A 42 -3.26 -26.75 -4.41
CA LEU A 42 -3.23 -25.46 -5.08
C LEU A 42 -2.05 -25.34 -6.05
N ASN A 43 -2.15 -24.40 -6.99
CA ASN A 43 -1.04 -24.05 -7.90
C ASN A 43 0.04 -23.28 -7.13
N ALA A 44 1.09 -23.99 -6.73
CA ALA A 44 2.16 -23.49 -5.86
C ALA A 44 2.90 -22.25 -6.42
N PRO A 45 3.39 -22.21 -7.68
CA PRO A 45 3.96 -21.00 -8.28
C PRO A 45 3.00 -19.80 -8.27
N PHE A 46 1.74 -20.01 -8.64
CA PHE A 46 0.75 -18.94 -8.66
C PHE A 46 0.50 -18.38 -7.24
N LEU A 47 0.36 -19.26 -6.26
CA LEU A 47 0.12 -18.88 -4.87
C LEU A 47 1.31 -18.11 -4.29
N ALA A 48 2.54 -18.55 -4.55
CA ALA A 48 3.75 -17.84 -4.13
C ALA A 48 3.83 -16.43 -4.72
N ASP A 49 3.51 -16.28 -6.02
CA ASP A 49 3.46 -14.99 -6.69
C ASP A 49 2.37 -14.08 -6.09
N GLN A 50 1.21 -14.65 -5.79
CA GLN A 50 0.08 -13.90 -5.21
C GLN A 50 0.35 -13.45 -3.77
N LEU A 51 0.99 -14.28 -2.94
CA LEU A 51 1.36 -13.88 -1.58
C LEU A 51 2.51 -12.87 -1.57
N SER A 52 3.44 -12.96 -2.52
CA SER A 52 4.44 -11.89 -2.76
C SER A 52 3.76 -10.56 -3.11
N ALA A 53 2.66 -10.58 -3.87
CA ALA A 53 1.85 -9.39 -4.16
C ALA A 53 1.15 -8.83 -2.91
N PHE A 54 0.59 -9.68 -2.06
CA PHE A 54 -0.09 -9.23 -0.84
C PHE A 54 0.86 -8.61 0.18
N ILE A 55 2.02 -9.22 0.42
CA ILE A 55 3.01 -8.67 1.36
C ILE A 55 3.67 -7.39 0.80
N ALA A 56 3.86 -7.28 -0.52
CA ALA A 56 4.32 -6.05 -1.13
C ALA A 56 3.35 -4.89 -0.85
N HIS A 57 2.05 -5.12 -0.98
CA HIS A 57 1.03 -4.13 -0.64
C HIS A 57 1.12 -3.66 0.82
N GLU A 58 1.22 -4.60 1.76
CA GLU A 58 1.29 -4.29 3.18
C GLU A 58 2.55 -3.47 3.52
N ARG A 59 3.71 -3.84 2.97
CA ARG A 59 4.98 -3.10 3.11
C ARG A 59 4.87 -1.69 2.52
N MET A 60 4.19 -1.54 1.39
CA MET A 60 3.94 -0.21 0.81
C MET A 60 2.96 0.61 1.64
N GLY A 61 2.03 -0.03 2.36
CA GLY A 61 1.21 0.61 3.39
C GLY A 61 2.04 1.30 4.47
N VAL A 62 3.10 0.64 4.97
CA VAL A 62 4.06 1.24 5.92
C VAL A 62 4.71 2.49 5.33
N ASN A 63 5.15 2.43 4.07
CA ASN A 63 5.79 3.56 3.40
C ASN A 63 4.82 4.74 3.19
N LEU A 64 3.55 4.44 2.87
CA LEU A 64 2.49 5.44 2.78
C LEU A 64 2.31 6.13 4.13
N LEU A 65 2.14 5.34 5.22
CA LEU A 65 1.93 5.84 6.58
C LEU A 65 3.08 6.73 7.04
N ARG A 66 4.33 6.31 6.82
CA ARG A 66 5.52 7.15 7.09
C ARG A 66 5.49 8.46 6.32
N THR A 67 5.07 8.41 5.05
CA THR A 67 5.00 9.59 4.18
C THR A 67 3.96 10.59 4.67
N VAL A 68 2.75 10.13 5.01
CA VAL A 68 1.69 11.01 5.51
C VAL A 68 1.94 11.47 6.94
N HIS A 69 2.54 10.62 7.79
CA HIS A 69 2.99 10.94 9.14
C HIS A 69 4.00 12.09 9.15
N ALA A 70 5.04 12.00 8.30
CA ALA A 70 6.11 12.99 8.25
C ALA A 70 5.66 14.36 7.72
N ARG A 71 4.51 14.44 7.04
CA ARG A 71 4.12 15.61 6.24
C ARG A 71 2.78 16.21 6.62
N THR A 72 1.97 15.53 7.42
CA THR A 72 0.76 16.12 7.97
C THR A 72 1.11 17.20 9.00
N ASP A 73 0.45 18.35 8.93
CA ASP A 73 0.53 19.40 9.95
C ASP A 73 -0.44 19.17 11.12
N ASN A 74 -1.37 18.23 10.97
CA ASN A 74 -2.38 17.91 11.96
C ASN A 74 -1.82 16.93 13.01
N PRO A 75 -1.62 17.35 14.27
CA PRO A 75 -1.00 16.51 15.29
C PRO A 75 -1.86 15.29 15.66
N ALA A 76 -3.19 15.39 15.55
CA ALA A 76 -4.08 14.27 15.81
C ALA A 76 -3.93 13.19 14.71
N LEU A 77 -3.89 13.61 13.44
CA LEU A 77 -3.63 12.67 12.33
C LEU A 77 -2.22 12.09 12.40
N ARG A 78 -1.22 12.88 12.77
CA ARG A 78 0.16 12.42 12.95
C ARG A 78 0.22 11.24 13.93
N SER A 79 -0.34 11.40 15.13
CA SER A 79 -0.37 10.32 16.12
C SER A 79 -1.09 9.08 15.58
N ARG A 80 -2.17 9.27 14.82
CA ARG A 80 -2.92 8.14 14.25
C ARG A 80 -2.16 7.41 13.16
N TYR A 81 -1.40 8.11 12.32
CA TYR A 81 -0.56 7.46 11.33
C TYR A 81 0.58 6.66 11.96
N ALA A 82 1.10 7.09 13.12
CA ALA A 82 2.06 6.30 13.88
C ALA A 82 1.43 5.02 14.45
N ASP A 83 0.26 5.12 15.10
CA ASP A 83 -0.48 3.93 15.60
C ASP A 83 -0.74 2.93 14.45
N LEU A 84 -1.16 3.43 13.28
CA LEU A 84 -1.41 2.60 12.11
C LEU A 84 -0.13 2.02 11.51
N GLU A 85 1.00 2.73 11.58
CA GLU A 85 2.28 2.22 11.09
C GLU A 85 2.68 0.96 11.87
N ASP A 86 2.56 1.00 13.20
CA ASP A 86 2.83 -0.14 14.07
C ASP A 86 1.87 -1.31 13.76
N GLU A 87 0.57 -1.03 13.64
CA GLU A 87 -0.44 -2.05 13.30
C GLU A 87 -0.21 -2.67 11.90
N THR A 88 0.25 -1.89 10.91
CA THR A 88 0.61 -2.39 9.57
C THR A 88 1.91 -3.20 9.60
N LEU A 89 2.88 -2.84 10.44
CA LEU A 89 4.10 -3.65 10.64
C LEU A 89 3.78 -5.02 11.24
N ASP A 90 2.84 -5.09 12.17
CA ASP A 90 2.35 -6.36 12.71
C ASP A 90 1.70 -7.22 11.61
N ALA A 91 0.91 -6.61 10.71
CA ALA A 91 0.33 -7.32 9.56
C ALA A 91 1.40 -7.83 8.58
N VAL A 92 2.47 -7.06 8.32
CA VAL A 92 3.62 -7.53 7.54
C VAL A 92 4.23 -8.77 8.19
N ALA A 93 4.47 -8.74 9.51
CA ALA A 93 5.05 -9.89 10.22
C ALA A 93 4.18 -11.15 10.12
N VAL A 94 2.84 -11.00 10.14
CA VAL A 94 1.90 -12.10 9.95
C VAL A 94 2.00 -12.67 8.52
N TRP A 95 2.07 -11.82 7.49
CA TRP A 95 2.30 -12.29 6.11
C TRP A 95 3.64 -13.01 5.95
N GLU A 96 4.72 -12.51 6.57
CA GLU A 96 6.04 -13.14 6.53
C GLU A 96 6.01 -14.54 7.16
N GLN A 97 5.36 -14.66 8.32
CA GLN A 97 5.19 -15.94 9.02
C GLN A 97 4.42 -16.95 8.16
N LEU A 98 3.32 -16.53 7.52
CA LEU A 98 2.57 -17.39 6.60
C LEU A 98 3.43 -17.86 5.44
N ILE A 99 4.16 -16.95 4.79
CA ILE A 99 5.01 -17.32 3.63
C ILE A 99 6.07 -18.35 4.06
N VAL A 100 6.69 -18.18 5.23
CA VAL A 100 7.65 -19.17 5.77
C VAL A 100 6.95 -20.49 6.10
N ALA A 101 5.78 -20.46 6.72
CA ALA A 101 5.02 -21.66 7.08
C ALA A 101 4.60 -22.48 5.86
N LEU A 102 4.34 -21.81 4.73
CA LEU A 102 4.07 -22.45 3.44
C LEU A 102 5.34 -22.86 2.68
N GLY A 103 6.53 -22.72 3.27
CA GLY A 103 7.80 -23.13 2.66
C GLY A 103 8.41 -22.13 1.67
N GLY A 104 7.95 -20.88 1.66
CA GLY A 104 8.46 -19.83 0.79
C GLY A 104 9.47 -18.89 1.43
N ASN A 105 9.93 -17.92 0.65
CA ASN A 105 10.81 -16.84 1.09
C ASN A 105 10.04 -15.51 1.11
N PRO A 106 9.86 -14.84 2.27
CA PRO A 106 9.16 -13.55 2.33
C PRO A 106 9.86 -12.39 1.59
N GLN A 107 11.11 -12.58 1.18
CA GLN A 107 11.87 -11.63 0.36
C GLN A 107 11.77 -11.95 -1.14
N TYR A 108 11.02 -12.99 -1.54
CA TYR A 108 10.74 -13.27 -2.94
C TYR A 108 9.91 -12.14 -3.55
N ALA A 109 10.49 -11.46 -4.55
CA ALA A 109 9.86 -10.37 -5.28
C ALA A 109 9.37 -10.87 -6.65
N SER A 110 8.17 -11.44 -6.67
CA SER A 110 7.56 -11.98 -7.88
C SER A 110 7.21 -10.89 -8.91
N PRO A 111 6.95 -11.25 -10.18
CA PRO A 111 6.37 -10.29 -11.13
C PRO A 111 5.09 -9.63 -10.61
N ALA A 112 4.21 -10.37 -9.92
CA ALA A 112 3.00 -9.83 -9.30
C ALA A 112 3.32 -8.88 -8.13
N GLY A 113 4.28 -9.25 -7.27
CA GLY A 113 4.83 -8.42 -6.20
C GLY A 113 5.31 -7.06 -6.69
N ARG A 114 6.18 -7.07 -7.71
CA ARG A 114 6.71 -5.85 -8.32
C ARG A 114 5.63 -5.00 -9.00
N ALA A 115 4.62 -5.63 -9.60
CA ALA A 115 3.50 -4.92 -10.20
C ALA A 115 2.68 -4.16 -9.15
N ILE A 116 2.37 -4.81 -8.01
CA ILE A 116 1.67 -4.17 -6.89
C ILE A 116 2.52 -3.08 -6.27
N GLU A 117 3.80 -3.33 -6.00
CA GLU A 117 4.73 -2.30 -5.48
C GLU A 117 4.76 -1.07 -6.39
N GLY A 118 4.77 -1.27 -7.71
CA GLY A 118 4.71 -0.18 -8.70
C GLY A 118 3.40 0.61 -8.66
N LEU A 119 2.26 -0.05 -8.47
CA LEU A 119 0.95 0.61 -8.33
C LEU A 119 0.88 1.44 -7.04
N ASP A 120 1.26 0.85 -5.92
CA ASP A 120 1.24 1.52 -4.61
C ASP A 120 2.26 2.65 -4.54
N SER A 121 3.42 2.49 -5.19
CA SER A 121 4.41 3.56 -5.33
C SER A 121 3.81 4.80 -5.98
N LYS A 122 2.89 4.68 -6.94
CA LYS A 122 2.23 5.84 -7.56
C LYS A 122 1.28 6.56 -6.60
N ILE A 123 0.65 5.84 -5.68
CA ILE A 123 -0.13 6.47 -4.61
C ILE A 123 0.80 7.28 -3.71
N ILE A 124 1.93 6.72 -3.28
CA ILE A 124 2.91 7.41 -2.42
C ILE A 124 3.53 8.62 -3.13
N GLU A 125 3.95 8.44 -4.39
CA GLU A 125 4.52 9.50 -5.22
C GLU A 125 3.56 10.70 -5.38
N SER A 126 2.24 10.46 -5.36
CA SER A 126 1.25 11.56 -5.45
C SER A 126 1.41 12.58 -4.33
N PHE A 127 1.91 12.16 -3.16
CA PHE A 127 2.18 13.05 -2.04
C PHE A 127 3.47 13.85 -2.26
N LEU A 128 4.44 13.35 -3.04
CA LEU A 128 5.73 14.01 -3.30
C LEU A 128 5.62 15.31 -4.13
N LEU A 129 4.44 15.63 -4.66
CA LEU A 129 4.13 16.89 -5.35
C LEU A 129 4.05 18.07 -4.35
N SER A 130 5.15 18.34 -3.64
CA SER A 130 5.27 19.45 -2.71
C SER A 130 4.93 20.78 -3.38
N GLY A 131 3.99 21.53 -2.81
CA GLY A 131 3.63 22.88 -3.25
C GLY A 131 2.41 22.98 -4.18
N SER A 132 1.78 21.87 -4.57
CA SER A 132 0.56 21.88 -5.39
C SER A 132 -0.73 21.57 -4.62
N SER A 133 -0.65 21.37 -3.30
CA SER A 133 -1.80 21.04 -2.46
C SER A 133 -1.79 21.87 -1.19
N ASP A 134 -2.93 22.49 -0.86
CA ASP A 134 -3.14 23.12 0.43
C ASP A 134 -3.22 22.03 1.53
N PRO A 135 -2.98 22.37 2.81
CA PRO A 135 -2.94 21.40 3.91
C PRO A 135 -4.22 20.55 4.03
N MET A 136 -5.39 21.13 3.75
CA MET A 136 -6.65 20.41 3.83
C MET A 136 -6.78 19.37 2.70
N THR A 137 -6.41 19.74 1.48
CA THR A 137 -6.31 18.79 0.36
C THR A 137 -5.33 17.66 0.67
N PHE A 138 -4.18 17.97 1.26
CA PHE A 138 -3.18 16.97 1.64
C PHE A 138 -3.75 15.96 2.66
N GLU A 139 -4.37 16.44 3.74
CA GLU A 139 -4.97 15.59 4.77
C GLU A 139 -6.08 14.69 4.20
N GLN A 140 -6.96 15.25 3.37
CA GLN A 140 -8.03 14.49 2.75
C GLN A 140 -7.49 13.43 1.78
N ALA A 141 -6.48 13.76 0.97
CA ALA A 141 -5.82 12.81 0.10
C ALA A 141 -5.14 11.68 0.90
N GLY A 142 -4.48 12.01 2.03
CA GLY A 142 -3.85 11.02 2.90
C GLY A 142 -4.86 10.03 3.49
N LEU A 143 -6.00 10.51 3.98
CA LEU A 143 -7.08 9.65 4.48
C LEU A 143 -7.71 8.79 3.37
N GLN A 144 -7.86 9.34 2.16
CA GLN A 144 -8.37 8.58 1.01
C GLN A 144 -7.39 7.49 0.57
N ALA A 145 -6.10 7.80 0.46
CA ALA A 145 -5.07 6.83 0.13
C ALA A 145 -5.01 5.70 1.16
N PHE A 146 -5.07 6.02 2.46
CA PHE A 146 -5.12 5.01 3.51
C PHE A 146 -6.38 4.16 3.43
N LEU A 147 -7.56 4.75 3.20
CA LEU A 147 -8.80 3.98 3.00
C LEU A 147 -8.72 3.04 1.79
N THR A 148 -8.16 3.50 0.68
CA THR A 148 -7.94 2.66 -0.51
C THR A 148 -7.04 1.48 -0.18
N GLY A 149 -5.91 1.71 0.51
CA GLY A 149 -5.03 0.64 0.98
C GLY A 149 -5.74 -0.34 1.91
N ALA A 150 -6.43 0.16 2.94
CA ALA A 150 -7.14 -0.69 3.89
C ALA A 150 -8.22 -1.58 3.21
N ASN A 151 -8.94 -1.06 2.22
CA ASN A 151 -9.88 -1.86 1.44
C ASN A 151 -9.18 -2.95 0.60
N GLN A 152 -7.99 -2.67 0.08
CA GLN A 152 -7.18 -3.67 -0.61
C GLN A 152 -6.63 -4.73 0.36
N CYS A 153 -6.24 -4.37 1.59
CA CYS A 153 -5.92 -5.34 2.64
C CYS A 153 -7.11 -6.28 2.94
N VAL A 154 -8.34 -5.74 3.02
CA VAL A 154 -9.56 -6.56 3.18
C VAL A 154 -9.74 -7.53 2.00
N ALA A 155 -9.52 -7.06 0.77
CA ALA A 155 -9.61 -7.90 -0.42
C ALA A 155 -8.55 -9.02 -0.41
N ASN A 156 -7.30 -8.70 -0.08
CA ASN A 156 -6.20 -9.66 0.01
C ASN A 156 -6.47 -10.74 1.07
N ALA A 157 -6.90 -10.34 2.28
CA ALA A 157 -7.25 -11.28 3.34
C ALA A 157 -8.46 -12.15 2.99
N THR A 158 -9.43 -11.59 2.25
CA THR A 158 -10.59 -12.36 1.74
C THR A 158 -10.17 -13.37 0.68
N LEU A 159 -9.25 -13.01 -0.23
CA LEU A 159 -8.69 -13.94 -1.20
C LEU A 159 -7.89 -15.06 -0.53
N LEU A 160 -7.12 -14.75 0.51
CA LEU A 160 -6.43 -15.76 1.30
C LEU A 160 -7.41 -16.76 1.93
N ALA A 161 -8.53 -16.27 2.50
CA ALA A 161 -9.58 -17.15 3.02
C ALA A 161 -10.13 -18.08 1.93
N ALA A 162 -10.39 -17.55 0.73
CA ALA A 162 -10.86 -18.35 -0.40
C ALA A 162 -9.84 -19.40 -0.85
N PHE A 163 -8.54 -19.07 -0.87
CA PHE A 163 -7.49 -20.07 -1.13
C PHE A 163 -7.47 -21.17 -0.06
N ALA A 164 -7.68 -20.81 1.20
CA ALA A 164 -7.77 -21.80 2.28
C ALA A 164 -9.01 -22.71 2.14
N GLU A 165 -10.15 -22.17 1.71
CA GLU A 165 -11.38 -22.94 1.48
C GLU A 165 -11.19 -24.00 0.37
N GLU A 166 -10.52 -23.64 -0.71
CA GLU A 166 -10.25 -24.51 -1.86
C GLU A 166 -9.07 -25.47 -1.65
N ALA A 167 -8.27 -25.28 -0.60
CA ALA A 167 -7.14 -26.15 -0.30
C ALA A 167 -7.59 -27.52 0.25
N ASP A 168 -6.83 -28.54 -0.11
CA ASP A 168 -6.91 -29.88 0.50
C ASP A 168 -6.64 -29.79 2.01
N ASP A 169 -7.26 -30.69 2.78
CA ASP A 169 -7.08 -30.72 4.23
C ASP A 169 -5.62 -31.03 4.59
N GLY A 170 -4.99 -30.13 5.33
CA GLY A 170 -3.60 -30.26 5.72
C GLY A 170 -3.03 -29.00 6.40
N PRO A 171 -1.73 -28.99 6.69
CA PRO A 171 -1.06 -27.87 7.36
C PRO A 171 -1.22 -26.54 6.60
N ALA A 172 -1.05 -26.54 5.27
CA ALA A 172 -1.17 -25.33 4.46
C ALA A 172 -2.56 -24.67 4.59
N LYS A 173 -3.63 -25.46 4.55
CA LYS A 173 -5.01 -24.98 4.77
C LYS A 173 -5.19 -24.37 6.16
N GLN A 174 -4.66 -25.02 7.19
CA GLN A 174 -4.75 -24.54 8.57
C GLN A 174 -4.04 -23.19 8.73
N GLU A 175 -2.83 -23.06 8.20
CA GLU A 175 -2.04 -21.82 8.24
C GLU A 175 -2.73 -20.67 7.48
N MET A 176 -3.20 -20.93 6.27
CA MET A 176 -3.93 -19.92 5.49
C MET A 176 -5.24 -19.52 6.17
N THR A 177 -6.00 -20.47 6.74
CA THR A 177 -7.25 -20.18 7.46
C THR A 177 -7.01 -19.31 8.69
N ALA A 178 -6.02 -19.69 9.52
CA ALA A 178 -5.69 -18.95 10.74
C ALA A 178 -5.22 -17.52 10.41
N THR A 179 -4.32 -17.41 9.44
CA THR A 179 -3.77 -16.11 9.00
C THR A 179 -4.85 -15.22 8.38
N ALA A 180 -5.72 -15.77 7.53
CA ALA A 180 -6.84 -15.03 6.96
C ALA A 180 -7.78 -14.46 8.04
N GLY A 181 -8.06 -15.25 9.09
CA GLY A 181 -8.89 -14.80 10.21
C GLY A 181 -8.27 -13.61 10.96
N MET A 182 -6.97 -13.65 11.23
CA MET A 182 -6.23 -12.57 11.89
C MET A 182 -6.22 -11.30 11.04
N LEU A 183 -5.82 -11.41 9.77
CA LEU A 183 -5.66 -10.28 8.87
C LEU A 183 -7.00 -9.65 8.48
N LEU A 184 -8.04 -10.44 8.24
CA LEU A 184 -9.34 -9.93 7.80
C LEU A 184 -10.01 -9.08 8.89
N ALA A 185 -9.91 -9.51 10.15
CA ALA A 185 -10.45 -8.74 11.27
C ALA A 185 -9.74 -7.38 11.42
N ALA A 186 -8.40 -7.39 11.38
CA ALA A 186 -7.60 -6.17 11.45
C ALA A 186 -7.87 -5.23 10.27
N ALA A 187 -7.83 -5.73 9.04
CA ALA A 187 -8.04 -4.94 7.83
C ALA A 187 -9.43 -4.30 7.78
N ARG A 188 -10.48 -5.01 8.20
CA ARG A 188 -11.84 -4.44 8.29
C ARG A 188 -11.92 -3.32 9.30
N PHE A 189 -11.32 -3.53 10.47
CA PHE A 189 -11.24 -2.51 11.51
C PHE A 189 -10.53 -1.24 11.01
N HIS A 190 -9.42 -1.39 10.27
CA HIS A 190 -8.72 -0.28 9.64
C HIS A 190 -9.57 0.44 8.60
N ALA A 191 -10.26 -0.30 7.72
CA ALA A 191 -11.13 0.28 6.69
C ALA A 191 -12.31 1.07 7.29
N ASP A 192 -12.94 0.52 8.33
CA ASP A 192 -14.02 1.19 9.05
C ASP A 192 -13.54 2.47 9.75
N ARG A 193 -12.37 2.41 10.40
CA ARG A 193 -11.75 3.60 11.01
C ARG A 193 -11.37 4.65 9.98
N ALA A 194 -10.74 4.26 8.87
CA ALA A 194 -10.38 5.15 7.78
C ALA A 194 -11.62 5.86 7.22
N THR A 195 -12.71 5.11 7.02
CA THR A 195 -14.00 5.64 6.58
C THR A 195 -14.56 6.64 7.59
N GLN A 196 -14.52 6.32 8.88
CA GLN A 196 -15.01 7.23 9.94
C GLN A 196 -14.18 8.52 10.01
N MET A 197 -12.85 8.43 9.92
CA MET A 197 -11.94 9.58 9.93
C MET A 197 -12.18 10.48 8.72
N LEU A 198 -12.26 9.89 7.53
CA LEU A 198 -12.55 10.62 6.30
C LEU A 198 -13.91 11.33 6.37
N ARG A 199 -14.95 10.62 6.82
CA ARG A 199 -16.29 11.18 7.00
C ARG A 199 -16.28 12.35 7.98
N THR A 200 -15.66 12.17 9.14
CA THR A 200 -15.61 13.18 10.20
C THR A 200 -14.90 14.44 9.71
N THR A 201 -13.74 14.26 9.06
CA THR A 201 -12.94 15.36 8.50
C THR A 201 -13.73 16.09 7.42
N ALA A 202 -14.26 15.37 6.42
CA ALA A 202 -14.99 15.96 5.31
C ALA A 202 -16.25 16.71 5.77
N VAL A 203 -17.06 16.13 6.67
CA VAL A 203 -18.25 16.79 7.20
C VAL A 203 -17.88 18.02 8.04
N THR A 204 -16.82 17.95 8.85
CA THR A 204 -16.36 19.10 9.66
C THR A 204 -15.95 20.26 8.76
N GLN A 205 -15.16 19.99 7.72
CA GLN A 205 -14.73 21.01 6.76
C GLN A 205 -15.91 21.59 5.98
N ALA A 206 -16.88 20.76 5.58
CA ALA A 206 -18.08 21.22 4.89
C ALA A 206 -18.99 22.11 5.76
N ARG A 207 -19.06 21.87 7.08
CA ARG A 207 -19.93 22.62 8.01
C ARG A 207 -19.31 23.90 8.56
N HIS A 208 -17.98 24.02 8.59
CA HIS A 208 -17.30 25.14 9.25
C HIS A 208 -16.34 25.88 8.30
N PRO A 209 -16.84 26.82 7.47
CA PRO A 209 -16.01 27.67 6.60
C PRO A 209 -15.02 28.58 7.35
N VAL A 210 -15.04 28.59 8.69
CA VAL A 210 -14.08 29.32 9.54
C VAL A 210 -12.66 28.72 9.42
N ALA A 211 -12.51 27.42 9.12
CA ALA A 211 -11.22 26.80 8.85
C ALA A 211 -10.52 27.41 7.62
N GLN A 212 -11.30 27.81 6.62
CA GLN A 212 -10.82 28.50 5.42
C GLN A 212 -10.18 29.87 5.75
N LYS A 213 -10.74 30.60 6.73
CA LYS A 213 -10.22 31.91 7.15
C LYS A 213 -8.94 31.81 7.99
N ILE A 214 -8.79 30.73 8.76
CA ILE A 214 -7.59 30.49 9.58
C ILE A 214 -6.43 30.00 8.70
N GLY A 215 -6.70 29.10 7.73
CA GLY A 215 -5.72 28.68 6.74
C GLY A 215 -5.18 29.84 5.89
N GLN A 216 -6.07 30.70 5.39
CA GLN A 216 -5.68 31.92 4.65
C GLN A 216 -4.88 32.92 5.50
N ALA A 217 -5.06 32.94 6.82
CA ALA A 217 -4.28 33.79 7.71
C ALA A 217 -2.88 33.21 7.97
N ALA A 218 -2.77 31.88 8.11
CA ALA A 218 -1.50 31.18 8.27
C ALA A 218 -0.63 31.25 7.00
N GLU A 219 -1.21 31.05 5.81
CA GLU A 219 -0.53 31.21 4.52
C GLU A 219 0.02 32.64 4.34
N LYS A 220 -0.77 33.67 4.69
CA LYS A 220 -0.32 35.06 4.67
C LYS A 220 0.85 35.36 5.59
N VAL A 221 0.98 34.65 6.71
CA VAL A 221 2.11 34.81 7.64
C VAL A 221 3.36 34.11 7.10
N VAL A 222 3.20 32.90 6.56
CA VAL A 222 4.31 32.13 5.97
C VAL A 222 4.87 32.83 4.74
N ASP A 223 4.02 33.35 3.84
CA ASP A 223 4.47 34.11 2.66
C ASP A 223 5.18 35.40 3.05
N LYS A 224 4.74 36.06 4.12
CA LYS A 224 5.38 37.28 4.64
C LYS A 224 6.75 37.00 5.25
N VAL A 225 6.92 35.87 5.93
CA VAL A 225 8.22 35.41 6.44
C VAL A 225 9.13 35.00 5.28
N ARG A 226 8.63 34.21 4.32
CA ARG A 226 9.41 33.76 3.17
C ARG A 226 9.86 34.92 2.28
N GLY A 227 9.01 35.93 2.06
CA GLY A 227 9.36 37.15 1.34
C GLY A 227 10.37 38.05 2.07
N ALA A 228 10.41 38.02 3.40
CA ALA A 228 11.41 38.74 4.19
C ALA A 228 12.78 38.05 4.21
N VAL A 229 12.82 36.72 3.99
CA VAL A 229 14.06 35.93 3.96
C VAL A 229 14.68 35.85 2.56
N SER A 230 13.90 36.08 1.50
CA SER A 230 14.38 36.10 0.10
C SER A 230 14.74 37.49 -0.44
N SER A 231 14.62 38.54 0.38
CA SER A 231 14.97 39.93 0.03
C SER A 231 16.24 40.44 0.72
N GLY A 232 17.10 39.53 1.21
CA GLY A 232 18.42 39.80 1.78
C GLY A 232 19.55 39.22 0.95
#